data_AF-A0A1V5ZBE5-F1
#
_entry.id   AF-A0A1V5ZBE5-F1
#
_cell.length_a   1.000
_cell.length_b   1.000
_cell.length_c   1.000
_cell.angle_alpha   90.00
_cell.angle_beta   90.00
_cell.angle_gamma   90.00
#
_symmetry.space_group_name_H-M   'P 1'
#
loop_
_entity.id
_entity.type
_entity.pdbx_description
1 polymer ?
#
loop_
_entity_poly.entity_id
_entity_poly.type
_entity_poly.pdbx_seq_one_letter_code
_entity_poly.pdbx_strand_id
1 'polypeptide(L)'
;MNGESVEEVVAALENELALERAKNAVLLEKLLATEDEMADTRLSEFADVIPNEDREYWRGQFLENSKAASEFLGRLRNRIEAPAGGAAPVKQTPRPMHNRAAAPMPKSSPGAGVVPSAEQDLAAKIRNRAQEIANRDRISFTAAFSRAERELRG
;
A
#
# COMPACT_ATOMS: atom_id res chain seq x y z
N MET A 1 -66.42 21.52 11.76
CA MET A 1 -64.99 21.24 11.53
C MET A 1 -64.50 20.57 12.78
N ASN A 2 -64.41 19.24 12.78
CA ASN A 2 -63.83 18.51 13.90
C ASN A 2 -62.31 18.63 13.72
N GLY A 3 -61.70 19.58 14.42
CA GLY A 3 -60.25 19.58 14.57
C GLY A 3 -59.91 18.34 15.39
N GLU A 4 -59.09 17.45 14.84
CA GLU A 4 -58.43 16.42 15.65
C GLU A 4 -57.85 17.10 16.89
N SER A 5 -58.10 16.51 18.04
CA SER A 5 -57.48 16.98 19.28
C SER A 5 -55.96 16.89 19.14
N VAL A 6 -55.24 17.78 19.80
CA VAL A 6 -53.77 17.76 19.76
C VAL A 6 -53.26 16.41 20.26
N GLU A 7 -53.94 15.81 21.22
CA GLU A 7 -53.65 14.47 21.74
C GLU A 7 -53.78 13.37 20.68
N GLU A 8 -54.81 13.41 19.83
CA GLU A 8 -54.99 12.44 18.73
C GLU A 8 -53.89 12.58 17.67
N VAL A 9 -53.52 13.81 17.31
CA VAL A 9 -52.42 14.07 16.38
C VAL A 9 -51.09 13.58 16.96
N VAL A 10 -50.83 13.83 18.25
CA VAL A 10 -49.63 13.34 18.93
C VAL A 10 -49.58 11.82 18.92
N ALA A 11 -50.68 11.13 19.26
CA ALA A 11 -50.73 9.67 19.26
C ALA A 11 -50.53 9.07 17.85
N ALA A 12 -51.10 9.71 16.82
CA ALA A 12 -50.92 9.30 15.43
C ALA A 12 -49.45 9.44 14.98
N LEU A 13 -48.81 10.56 15.30
CA LEU A 13 -47.41 10.83 14.99
C LEU A 13 -46.45 9.89 15.74
N GLU A 14 -46.74 9.58 17.01
CA GLU A 14 -45.95 8.61 17.78
C GLU A 14 -46.02 7.21 17.16
N ASN A 15 -47.20 6.78 16.71
CA ASN A 15 -47.37 5.51 16.02
C ASN A 15 -46.62 5.49 14.68
N GLU A 16 -46.71 6.56 13.89
CA GLU A 16 -45.97 6.67 12.62
C GLU A 16 -44.46 6.64 12.85
N LEU A 17 -43.96 7.36 13.86
CA LEU A 17 -42.56 7.35 14.25
C LEU A 17 -42.09 5.96 14.70
N ALA A 18 -42.90 5.24 15.48
CA ALA A 18 -42.60 3.88 15.91
C ALA A 18 -42.51 2.93 14.72
N LEU A 19 -43.44 3.04 13.77
CA LEU A 19 -43.46 2.24 12.55
C LEU A 19 -42.26 2.55 11.65
N GLU A 20 -41.89 3.81 11.51
CA GLU A 20 -40.73 4.21 10.71
C GLU A 20 -39.40 3.74 11.35
N ARG A 21 -39.29 3.81 12.68
CA ARG A 21 -38.17 3.22 13.41
C ARG A 21 -38.06 1.71 13.20
N ALA A 22 -39.19 1.00 13.22
CA ALA A 22 -39.22 -0.44 12.97
C ALA A 22 -38.78 -0.77 11.53
N LYS A 23 -39.24 -0.02 10.53
CA LYS A 23 -38.77 -0.18 9.14
C LYS A 23 -37.26 0.08 9.02
N ASN A 24 -36.78 1.16 9.62
CA ASN A 24 -35.35 1.52 9.56
C ASN A 24 -34.48 0.43 10.19
N ALA A 25 -34.92 -0.18 11.30
CA ALA A 25 -34.22 -1.31 11.91
C ALA A 25 -34.08 -2.49 10.93
N VAL A 26 -35.17 -2.86 10.26
CA VAL A 26 -35.16 -3.95 9.25
C VAL A 26 -34.30 -3.60 8.04
N LEU A 27 -34.33 -2.34 7.58
CA LEU A 27 -33.49 -1.91 6.47
C LEU A 27 -32.00 -1.94 6.82
N LEU A 28 -31.63 -1.53 8.03
CA LEU A 28 -30.25 -1.62 8.51
C LEU A 28 -29.76 -3.07 8.56
N GLU A 29 -30.58 -4.00 9.08
CA GLU A 29 -30.24 -5.43 9.08
C GLU A 29 -30.02 -5.97 7.66
N LYS A 30 -30.92 -5.62 6.73
CA LYS A 30 -30.77 -6.01 5.32
C LYS A 30 -29.51 -5.44 4.69
N LEU A 31 -29.19 -4.17 4.96
CA LEU A 31 -27.98 -3.54 4.45
C LEU A 31 -26.72 -4.26 4.93
N LEU A 32 -26.64 -4.57 6.22
CA LEU A 32 -25.52 -5.34 6.78
C LEU A 32 -25.39 -6.71 6.13
N ALA A 33 -26.50 -7.44 5.99
CA ALA A 33 -26.51 -8.73 5.32
C ALA A 33 -26.04 -8.63 3.86
N THR A 34 -26.46 -7.60 3.13
CA THR A 34 -26.01 -7.40 1.74
C THR A 34 -24.53 -7.02 1.65
N GLU A 35 -24.00 -6.24 2.59
CA GLU A 35 -22.56 -5.93 2.63
C GLU A 35 -21.73 -7.20 2.88
N ASP A 36 -22.18 -8.05 3.80
CA ASP A 36 -21.56 -9.35 4.07
C ASP A 36 -21.57 -10.25 2.82
N GLU A 37 -22.72 -10.39 2.15
CA GLU A 37 -22.83 -11.16 0.91
C GLU A 37 -21.94 -10.61 -0.22
N MET A 38 -21.84 -9.29 -0.33
CA MET A 38 -20.95 -8.65 -1.31
C MET A 38 -19.47 -8.92 -1.02
N ALA A 39 -19.06 -8.90 0.25
CA ALA A 39 -17.70 -9.25 0.65
C ALA A 39 -17.38 -10.72 0.37
N ASP A 40 -18.31 -11.63 0.64
CA ASP A 40 -18.15 -13.06 0.37
C ASP A 40 -18.11 -13.37 -1.14
N THR A 41 -18.91 -12.64 -1.93
CA THR A 41 -18.85 -12.71 -3.40
C THR A 41 -17.47 -12.28 -3.90
N ARG A 42 -16.94 -11.16 -3.40
CA ARG A 42 -15.60 -10.66 -3.77
C ARG A 42 -14.49 -11.64 -3.38
N LEU A 43 -14.57 -12.26 -2.20
CA LEU A 43 -13.62 -13.30 -1.80
C LEU A 43 -13.61 -14.47 -2.80
N SER A 44 -14.78 -14.86 -3.29
CA SER A 44 -14.92 -15.92 -4.29
C SER A 44 -14.32 -15.50 -5.65
N GLU A 45 -14.51 -14.24 -6.06
CA GLU A 45 -13.95 -13.68 -7.31
C GLU A 45 -12.41 -13.64 -7.34
N PHE A 46 -11.76 -13.57 -6.18
CA PHE A 46 -10.31 -13.51 -6.02
C PHE A 46 -9.73 -14.75 -5.32
N ALA A 47 -10.48 -15.86 -5.28
CA ALA A 47 -10.07 -17.11 -4.65
C ALA A 47 -8.82 -17.75 -5.28
N ASP A 48 -8.48 -17.35 -6.51
CA ASP A 48 -7.28 -17.77 -7.24
C ASP A 48 -5.99 -17.12 -6.72
N VAL A 49 -6.09 -15.92 -6.14
CA VAL A 49 -4.93 -15.15 -5.64
C VAL A 49 -4.90 -14.99 -4.13
N ILE A 50 -6.00 -15.29 -3.43
CA ILE A 50 -6.10 -15.23 -1.98
C ILE A 50 -5.87 -16.63 -1.38
N PRO A 51 -4.82 -16.83 -0.57
CA PRO A 51 -4.64 -18.05 0.21
C PRO A 51 -5.81 -18.29 1.17
N ASN A 52 -6.12 -19.56 1.45
CA ASN A 52 -7.25 -19.91 2.32
C ASN A 52 -7.09 -19.35 3.74
N GLU A 53 -5.85 -19.32 4.25
CA GLU A 53 -5.49 -18.77 5.56
C GLU A 53 -5.72 -17.26 5.68
N ASP A 54 -5.67 -16.51 4.58
CA ASP A 54 -5.79 -15.05 4.57
C ASP A 54 -7.22 -14.56 4.26
N ARG A 55 -8.19 -15.48 4.11
CA ARG A 55 -9.56 -15.14 3.71
C ARG A 55 -10.27 -14.21 4.68
N GLU A 56 -10.12 -14.42 5.99
CA GLU A 56 -10.73 -13.55 6.99
C GLU A 56 -10.17 -12.13 6.94
N TYR A 57 -8.85 -11.99 6.74
CA TYR A 57 -8.21 -10.69 6.57
C TYR A 57 -8.78 -9.97 5.34
N TRP A 58 -8.83 -10.64 4.19
CA TRP A 58 -9.37 -10.05 2.96
C TRP A 58 -10.86 -9.75 3.05
N ARG A 59 -11.64 -10.53 3.81
CA ARG A 59 -13.04 -10.22 4.12
C ARG A 59 -13.16 -8.86 4.80
N GLY A 60 -12.36 -8.63 5.83
CA GLY A 60 -12.29 -7.34 6.52
C GLY A 60 -11.91 -6.20 5.57
N GLN A 61 -10.93 -6.41 4.69
CA GLN A 61 -10.54 -5.41 3.69
C GLN A 61 -11.66 -5.09 2.69
N PHE A 62 -12.46 -6.08 2.29
CA PHE A 62 -13.62 -5.83 1.43
C PHE A 62 -14.74 -5.06 2.14
N LEU A 63 -14.98 -5.32 3.42
CA LEU A 63 -15.95 -4.56 4.22
C LEU A 63 -15.48 -3.12 4.48
N GLU A 64 -14.18 -2.90 4.70
CA GLU A 64 -13.62 -1.56 4.94
C GLU A 64 -13.51 -0.71 3.67
N ASN A 65 -12.96 -1.26 2.59
CA ASN A 65 -12.79 -0.56 1.33
C ASN A 65 -12.68 -1.53 0.16
N SER A 66 -13.84 -1.99 -0.29
CA SER A 66 -13.90 -3.03 -1.31
C SER A 66 -13.23 -2.61 -2.63
N LYS A 67 -13.29 -1.32 -3.00
CA LYS A 67 -12.64 -0.80 -4.21
C LYS A 67 -11.12 -0.93 -4.13
N ALA A 68 -10.51 -0.45 -3.05
CA ALA A 68 -9.05 -0.50 -2.91
C ALA A 68 -8.53 -1.94 -2.85
N ALA A 69 -9.24 -2.82 -2.13
CA ALA A 69 -8.92 -4.24 -2.05
C ALA A 69 -8.97 -4.91 -3.44
N SER A 70 -10.05 -4.70 -4.20
CA SER A 70 -10.19 -5.25 -5.55
C SER A 70 -9.13 -4.71 -6.52
N GLU A 71 -8.79 -3.42 -6.45
CA GLU A 71 -7.73 -2.84 -7.29
C GLU A 71 -6.34 -3.41 -6.97
N PHE A 72 -6.05 -3.65 -5.68
CA PHE A 72 -4.80 -4.29 -5.29
C PHE A 72 -4.72 -5.74 -5.78
N LEU A 73 -5.76 -6.53 -5.52
CA LEU A 73 -5.80 -7.94 -5.91
C LEU A 73 -5.83 -8.12 -7.43
N GLY A 74 -6.52 -7.25 -8.15
CA GLY A 74 -6.47 -7.22 -9.62
C GLY A 74 -5.05 -6.97 -10.15
N ARG A 75 -4.31 -6.03 -9.55
CA ARG A 75 -2.89 -5.80 -9.89
C ARG A 75 -1.99 -6.97 -9.50
N LEU A 76 -2.30 -7.70 -8.44
CA LEU A 76 -1.58 -8.91 -8.05
C LEU A 76 -1.83 -10.03 -9.06
N ARG A 77 -3.09 -10.31 -9.39
CA ARG A 77 -3.49 -11.31 -10.39
C ARG A 77 -2.83 -11.05 -11.74
N ASN A 78 -2.87 -9.81 -12.23
CA ASN A 78 -2.21 -9.43 -13.48
C ASN A 78 -0.69 -9.64 -13.46
N ARG A 79 -0.03 -9.50 -12.31
CA ARG A 79 1.41 -9.76 -12.17
C ARG A 79 1.73 -11.26 -12.16
N ILE A 80 0.81 -12.09 -11.68
CA ILE A 80 0.95 -13.56 -11.66
C ILE A 80 0.70 -14.12 -13.07
N GLU A 81 -0.31 -13.60 -13.78
CA GLU A 81 -0.67 -14.04 -15.14
C GLU A 81 0.27 -13.50 -16.22
N ALA A 82 0.96 -12.39 -15.96
CA ALA A 82 1.98 -11.91 -16.88
C ALA A 82 3.04 -13.01 -17.07
N PRO A 83 3.25 -13.51 -18.30
CA PRO A 83 4.31 -14.48 -18.53
C PRO A 83 5.63 -13.85 -18.08
N ALA A 84 6.57 -14.67 -17.61
CA ALA A 84 7.93 -14.29 -17.26
C ALA A 84 8.77 -13.77 -18.47
N GLY A 85 8.14 -13.05 -19.41
CA GLY A 85 8.74 -12.13 -20.36
C GLY A 85 9.02 -10.75 -19.76
N GLY A 86 8.99 -10.63 -18.43
CA GLY A 86 9.75 -9.58 -17.76
C GLY A 86 11.21 -9.81 -18.07
N ALA A 87 11.70 -9.11 -19.10
CA ALA A 87 13.12 -9.02 -19.39
C ALA A 87 13.85 -8.86 -18.05
N ALA A 88 14.70 -9.83 -17.71
CA ALA A 88 15.77 -9.60 -16.73
C ALA A 88 16.33 -8.21 -17.05
N PRO A 89 16.58 -7.33 -16.06
CA PRO A 89 17.06 -5.98 -16.34
C PRO A 89 18.24 -6.15 -17.27
N VAL A 90 18.03 -5.82 -18.55
CA VAL A 90 19.05 -6.00 -19.57
C VAL A 90 20.14 -5.09 -19.03
N LYS A 91 21.28 -5.67 -18.64
CA LYS A 91 22.49 -4.90 -18.38
C LYS A 91 22.68 -4.11 -19.66
N GLN A 92 22.22 -2.85 -19.65
CA GLN A 92 22.41 -1.94 -20.75
C GLN A 92 23.92 -1.75 -20.77
N THR A 93 24.61 -2.55 -21.59
CA THR A 93 25.96 -2.23 -22.02
C THR A 93 25.84 -0.82 -22.58
N PRO A 94 26.49 0.18 -21.96
CA PRO A 94 26.32 1.56 -22.37
C PRO A 94 26.67 1.65 -23.85
N ARG A 95 25.70 2.11 -24.65
CA ARG A 95 25.91 2.32 -26.07
C ARG A 95 27.07 3.32 -26.22
N PRO A 96 28.15 2.98 -26.94
CA PRO A 96 29.29 3.90 -27.05
C PRO A 96 28.84 5.17 -27.77
N MET A 97 28.86 6.29 -27.05
CA MET A 97 28.58 7.61 -27.61
C MET A 97 29.70 8.00 -28.59
N HIS A 98 29.46 7.77 -29.88
CA HIS A 98 30.37 8.17 -30.97
C HIS A 98 30.41 9.69 -31.22
N ASN A 99 29.68 10.48 -30.43
CA ASN A 99 29.57 11.93 -30.63
C ASN A 99 30.55 12.75 -29.75
N ARG A 100 31.49 12.11 -29.05
CA ARG A 100 32.44 12.82 -28.17
C ARG A 100 33.50 13.64 -28.91
N ALA A 101 33.71 13.42 -30.21
CA ALA A 101 34.78 14.08 -30.96
C ALA A 101 34.43 15.50 -31.50
N ALA A 102 33.17 15.95 -31.41
CA ALA A 102 32.73 17.20 -32.03
C ALA A 102 32.06 18.22 -31.09
N ALA A 103 32.04 17.97 -29.77
CA ALA A 103 31.54 18.95 -28.81
C ALA A 103 32.68 19.84 -28.32
N PRO A 104 32.67 21.17 -28.57
CA PRO A 104 33.65 22.08 -28.00
C PRO A 104 33.55 22.04 -26.47
N MET A 105 34.68 21.79 -25.81
CA MET A 105 34.75 21.75 -24.34
C MET A 105 34.31 23.11 -23.76
N PRO A 106 33.38 23.14 -22.79
CA PRO A 106 33.15 24.34 -22.02
C PRO A 106 34.43 24.67 -21.23
N LYS A 107 34.91 25.91 -21.39
CA LYS A 107 36.04 26.44 -20.62
C LYS A 107 35.76 26.28 -19.14
N SER A 108 36.70 25.65 -18.45
CA SER A 108 36.71 25.41 -17.01
C SER A 108 36.41 26.70 -16.25
N SER A 109 35.26 26.75 -15.60
CA SER A 109 35.02 27.63 -14.46
C SER A 109 35.37 26.81 -13.20
N PRO A 110 36.21 27.31 -12.28
CA PRO A 110 36.62 26.55 -11.11
C PRO A 110 35.47 26.53 -10.09
N GLY A 111 34.76 25.41 -10.02
CA GLY A 111 33.63 25.22 -9.10
C GLY A 111 33.30 23.75 -8.86
N ALA A 112 33.98 23.17 -7.88
CA ALA A 112 33.63 21.97 -7.12
C ALA A 112 33.43 20.64 -7.88
N GLY A 113 34.52 20.09 -8.39
CA GLY A 113 34.72 18.64 -8.28
C GLY A 113 34.90 18.31 -6.80
N VAL A 114 33.86 17.82 -6.14
CA VAL A 114 34.03 17.25 -4.79
C VAL A 114 34.73 15.93 -4.97
N VAL A 115 36.05 15.94 -4.78
CA VAL A 115 36.83 14.75 -4.44
C VAL A 115 36.07 14.06 -3.30
N PRO A 116 35.72 12.76 -3.38
CA PRO A 116 35.03 12.11 -2.28
C PRO A 116 35.87 12.32 -1.03
N SER A 117 35.33 13.07 -0.08
CA SER A 117 35.97 13.29 1.21
C SER A 117 36.11 11.92 1.87
N ALA A 118 37.22 11.66 2.58
CA ALA A 118 37.42 10.40 3.30
C ALA A 118 36.23 10.04 4.22
N GLU A 119 35.47 11.05 4.65
CA GLU A 119 34.22 10.92 5.41
C GLU A 119 33.05 10.35 4.59
N GLN A 120 32.95 10.68 3.31
CA GLN A 120 31.94 10.12 2.40
C GLN A 120 32.23 8.65 2.09
N ASP A 121 33.51 8.29 1.94
CA ASP A 121 33.94 6.90 1.78
C ASP A 121 33.70 6.08 3.06
N LEU A 122 33.93 6.68 4.23
CA LEU A 122 33.62 6.05 5.52
C LEU A 122 32.11 5.83 5.70
N ALA A 123 31.30 6.83 5.36
CA ALA A 123 29.84 6.73 5.44
C ALA A 123 29.29 5.61 4.53
N ALA A 124 29.85 5.46 3.32
CA ALA A 124 29.50 4.36 2.43
C ALA A 124 29.87 2.98 3.02
N LYS A 125 31.06 2.87 3.62
CA LYS A 125 31.52 1.63 4.29
C LYS A 125 30.62 1.25 5.48
N ILE A 126 30.24 2.23 6.31
CA ILE A 126 29.32 2.00 7.44
C ILE A 126 27.96 1.51 6.96
N ARG A 127 27.42 2.11 5.90
CA ARG A 127 26.12 1.69 5.34
C ARG A 127 26.15 0.26 4.80
N ASN A 128 27.19 -0.08 4.04
CA ASN A 128 27.34 -1.45 3.50
C ASN A 128 27.50 -2.46 4.63
N ARG A 129 28.29 -2.13 5.65
CA ARG A 129 28.51 -2.99 6.81
C ARG A 129 27.25 -3.17 7.67
N ALA A 130 26.46 -2.11 7.83
CA ALA A 130 25.17 -2.18 8.51
C ALA A 130 24.20 -3.13 7.79
N GLN A 131 24.19 -3.10 6.46
CA GLN A 131 23.35 -3.99 5.65
C GLN A 131 23.74 -5.48 5.83
N GLU A 132 25.04 -5.77 5.89
CA GLU A 132 25.54 -7.13 6.17
C GLU A 132 25.11 -7.62 7.56
N ILE A 133 25.27 -6.79 8.59
CA ILE A 133 24.90 -7.13 9.98
C ILE A 133 23.39 -7.32 10.10
N ALA A 134 22.58 -6.44 9.50
CA ALA A 134 21.13 -6.55 9.52
C ALA A 134 20.65 -7.87 8.89
N ASN A 135 21.26 -8.27 7.77
CA ASN A 135 20.93 -9.52 7.08
C ASN A 135 21.43 -10.76 7.85
N ARG A 136 22.64 -10.71 8.43
CA ARG A 136 23.24 -11.83 9.16
C ARG A 136 22.53 -12.11 10.48
N ASP A 137 22.26 -11.05 11.25
CA ASP A 137 21.77 -11.16 12.63
C ASP A 137 20.24 -10.98 12.72
N ARG A 138 19.56 -10.72 11.58
CA ARG A 138 18.12 -10.44 11.47
C ARG A 138 17.63 -9.37 12.45
N ILE A 139 18.43 -8.31 12.62
CA ILE A 139 18.11 -7.16 13.45
C ILE A 139 17.73 -5.95 12.60
N SER A 140 17.09 -4.95 13.22
CA SER A 140 16.74 -3.71 12.55
C SER A 140 17.98 -2.98 12.03
N PHE A 141 17.84 -2.30 10.88
CA PHE A 141 18.95 -1.58 10.25
C PHE A 141 19.56 -0.51 11.17
N THR A 142 18.76 0.13 12.03
CA THR A 142 19.23 1.14 12.99
C THR A 142 20.16 0.56 14.06
N ALA A 143 19.84 -0.62 14.57
CA ALA A 143 20.70 -1.36 15.51
C ALA A 143 21.98 -1.84 14.81
N ALA A 144 21.86 -2.33 13.58
CA ALA A 144 23.01 -2.75 12.76
C ALA A 144 23.93 -1.58 12.38
N PHE A 145 23.37 -0.40 12.08
CA PHE A 145 24.13 0.81 11.75
C PHE A 145 24.96 1.29 12.95
N SER A 146 24.35 1.34 14.14
CA SER A 146 25.05 1.70 15.38
C SER A 146 26.19 0.73 15.74
N ARG A 147 26.11 -0.52 15.26
CA ARG A 147 27.15 -1.54 15.41
C ARG A 147 28.25 -1.38 14.36
N ALA A 148 27.86 -1.19 13.09
CA ALA A 148 28.78 -0.92 11.99
C ALA A 148 29.59 0.37 12.21
N GLU A 149 28.97 1.40 12.77
CA GLU A 149 29.64 2.65 13.11
C GLU A 149 30.69 2.45 14.21
N ARG A 150 30.37 1.66 15.25
CA ARG A 150 31.34 1.26 16.28
C ARG A 150 32.49 0.39 15.73
N GLU A 151 32.25 -0.44 14.72
CA GLU A 151 33.29 -1.27 14.09
C GLU A 151 34.24 -0.46 13.18
N LEU A 152 33.78 0.65 12.59
CA LEU A 152 34.53 1.41 11.58
C LEU A 152 35.04 2.78 12.07
N ARG A 153 34.45 3.35 13.12
CA ARG A 153 34.96 4.54 13.84
C ARG A 153 35.62 4.20 15.18
N GLY A 154 35.54 2.95 15.62
CA GLY A 154 36.12 2.44 16.87
C GLY A 154 37.63 2.36 16.83
#